data_AF-A0ABD0Q9W4-F1
#
_entry.id   AF-A0ABD0Q9W4-F1
#
_cell.length_a   1.000
_cell.length_b   1.000
_cell.length_c   1.000
_cell.angle_alpha   90.00
_cell.angle_beta   90.00
_cell.angle_gamma   90.00
#
_symmetry.space_group_name_H-M   'P 1'
#
loop_
_entity.id
_entity.type
_entity.pdbx_description
1 polymer ?
#
loop_
_entity_poly.entity_id
_entity_poly.type
_entity_poly.pdbx_seq_one_letter_code
_entity_poly.pdbx_strand_id
1 'polypeptide(L)' 'IFNGFDGIEIEDSGALSKLTFYNVSEADYGNYTCVAINKLGSANTSIILY' A
#
# COMPACT_ATOMS: atom_id res chain seq x y z
N ILE A 1 -8.60 0.08 12.41
CA ILE A 1 -9.38 -0.67 11.41
C ILE A 1 -8.37 -1.55 10.69
N PHE A 2 -8.19 -2.79 11.14
CA PHE A 2 -7.35 -3.78 10.46
C PHE A 2 -8.29 -4.64 9.61
N ASN A 3 -8.48 -4.25 8.34
CA ASN A 3 -9.09 -5.13 7.36
C ASN A 3 -7.94 -5.83 6.63
N GLY A 4 -7.25 -6.73 7.33
CA GLY A 4 -6.18 -7.52 6.76
C GLY A 4 -6.79 -8.61 5.88
N PHE A 5 -6.64 -8.46 4.56
CA PHE A 5 -6.57 -9.63 3.70
C PHE A 5 -5.38 -10.47 4.20
N ASP A 6 -5.54 -11.79 4.31
CA ASP A 6 -4.51 -12.68 4.86
C ASP A 6 -3.14 -12.39 4.21
N GLY A 7 -2.17 -11.99 5.03
CA GLY A 7 -0.81 -11.71 4.58
C GLY A 7 -0.53 -10.29 4.05
N ILE A 8 -1.46 -9.32 4.13
CA ILE A 8 -1.19 -7.93 3.74
C ILE A 8 -1.14 -7.03 4.97
N GLU A 9 -0.06 -6.26 5.13
CA GLU A 9 0.11 -5.26 6.19
C GLU A 9 0.42 -3.88 5.60
N ILE A 10 -0.25 -2.85 6.12
CA ILE A 10 0.04 -1.45 5.82
C ILE A 10 0.46 -0.77 7.12
N GLU A 11 1.69 -0.29 7.16
CA GLU A 11 2.25 0.52 8.25
C GLU A 11 2.32 1.97 7.79
N ASP A 12 1.81 2.90 8.61
CA ASP A 12 1.93 4.34 8.38
C ASP A 12 2.71 4.99 9.53
N SER A 13 3.85 5.58 9.19
CA SER A 13 4.79 6.28 10.07
C SER A 13 4.88 7.77 9.69
N GLY A 14 3.75 8.37 9.35
CA GLY A 14 3.59 9.79 9.13
C GLY A 14 4.05 10.23 7.74
N ALA A 15 5.35 10.36 7.53
CA ALA A 15 5.92 10.71 6.22
C ALA A 15 6.14 9.47 5.33
N LEU A 16 6.05 8.27 5.90
CA LEU A 16 6.31 7.01 5.21
C LEU A 16 5.16 6.04 5.47
N SER A 17 4.54 5.58 4.38
CA SER A 17 3.62 4.44 4.40
C SER A 17 4.28 3.25 3.70
N LYS A 18 4.18 2.08 4.30
CA LYS A 18 4.77 0.83 3.82
C LYS A 18 3.69 -0.24 3.68
N LEU A 19 3.52 -0.74 2.46
CA LEU A 19 2.70 -1.90 2.14
C LEU A 19 3.59 -3.14 2.07
N THR A 20 3.31 -4.13 2.92
CA THR A 20 4.06 -5.38 3.03
C THR A 20 3.12 -6.54 2.69
N PHE A 21 3.60 -7.45 1.84
CA PHE A 21 2.94 -8.71 1.52
C PHE A 21 3.74 -9.86 2.15
N TYR A 22 3.05 -10.74 2.84
CA TYR A 22 3.56 -11.97 3.44
C TYR A 22 3.00 -13.15 2.64
N ASN A 23 3.87 -14.07 2.24
CA ASN A 23 3.51 -15.22 1.40
C ASN A 23 2.87 -14.84 0.06
N VAL A 24 3.57 -14.00 -0.72
CA VAL A 24 3.13 -13.51 -2.04
C VAL A 24 2.68 -14.64 -2.97
N SER A 25 1.53 -14.44 -3.61
CA SER A 25 0.91 -15.31 -4.61
C SER A 25 0.69 -14.56 -5.94
N GLU A 26 0.31 -15.28 -7.00
CA GLU A 26 0.01 -14.66 -8.30
C GLU A 26 -1.13 -13.61 -8.24
N ALA A 27 -2.04 -13.76 -7.26
CA ALA A 27 -3.14 -12.82 -7.04
C ALA A 27 -2.67 -11.46 -6.49
N ASP A 28 -1.46 -11.40 -5.93
CA ASP A 28 -0.87 -10.19 -5.36
C ASP A 28 -0.10 -9.38 -6.42
N TYR A 29 0.13 -9.90 -7.62
CA TYR A 29 0.75 -9.13 -8.70
C TYR A 29 -0.22 -8.09 -9.27
N GLY A 30 0.28 -6.89 -9.51
CA GLY A 30 -0.57 -5.81 -9.99
C GLY A 30 0.02 -4.41 -9.86
N ASN A 31 -0.80 -3.43 -10.22
CA ASN A 31 -0.45 -2.02 -10.13
C ASN A 31 -0.95 -1.42 -8.82
N TYR A 32 -0.03 -1.13 -7.92
CA TYR A 32 -0.29 -0.56 -6.60
C TYR A 32 -0.08 0.94 -6.64
N THR A 33 -1.07 1.68 -6.15
CA THR A 33 -0.99 3.15 -6.07
C THR A 33 -0.88 3.60 -4.62
N CYS A 34 0.21 4.27 -4.29
CA CYS A 34 0.37 4.96 -3.01
C CYS A 34 -0.25 6.36 -3.12
N VAL A 35 -1.10 6.72 -2.17
CA VAL A 35 -1.82 8.00 -2.14
C VAL A 35 -1.52 8.71 -0.82
N ALA A 36 -0.87 9.87 -0.89
CA ALA A 36 -0.57 10.73 0.25
C ALA A 36 -1.53 11.92 0.26
N ILE A 37 -2.15 12.18 1.42
CA ILE A 37 -3.18 13.23 1.58
C ILE A 37 -2.82 14.12 2.76
N ASN A 38 -2.94 15.43 2.58
CA ASN A 38 -2.88 16.41 3.67
C ASN A 38 -4.06 17.40 3.56
N LYS A 39 -4.11 18.41 4.46
CA LYS A 39 -5.21 19.39 4.49
C LYS A 39 -5.35 20.24 3.21
N LEU A 40 -4.31 20.31 2.38
CA LEU A 40 -4.27 21.15 1.18
C LEU A 40 -4.52 20.36 -0.11
N GLY A 41 -4.40 19.02 -0.08
CA GLY A 41 -4.62 18.19 -1.27
C GLY A 41 -4.03 16.79 -1.15
N SER A 42 -3.87 16.15 -2.31
CA SER A 42 -3.35 14.78 -2.44
C SER A 42 -2.33 14.66 -3.56
N ALA A 43 -1.36 13.76 -3.39
CA ALA A 43 -0.44 13.31 -4.42
C ALA A 43 -0.41 11.78 -4.45
N ASN A 44 -0.22 11.20 -5.62
CA ASN A 44 -0.20 9.75 -5.80
C ASN A 44 0.91 9.31 -6.76
N THR A 45 1.37 8.07 -6.56
CA THR A 45 2.32 7.41 -7.46
C THR A 45 1.99 5.93 -7.56
N SER A 46 2.17 5.37 -8.75
CA SER A 46 1.83 3.97 -9.05
C SER A 46 3.09 3.16 -9.31
N ILE A 47 3.10 1.93 -8.79
CA ILE A 47 4.22 0.99 -8.82
C ILE A 47 3.66 -0.37 -9.21
N ILE A 48 4.32 -1.05 -10.14
CA ILE A 48 3.92 -2.41 -10.53
C ILE A 48 4.73 -3.41 -9.73
N LEU A 49 4.03 -4.36 -9.10
CA LEU A 49 4.61 -5.55 -8.48
C LEU A 49 4.47 -6.72 -9.45
N TYR A 50 5.62 -7.31 -9.82
CA TYR A 50 5.74 -8.44 -10.75
C TYR A 50 6.25 -9.68 -10.05
#